data_AF-A0A937SZQ0-F1
#
_entry.id   AF-A0A937SZQ0-F1
#
_cell.length_a   1.000
_cell.length_b   1.000
_cell.length_c   1.000
_cell.angle_alpha   90.00
_cell.angle_beta   90.00
_cell.angle_gamma   90.00
#
_symmetry.space_group_name_H-M   'P 1'
#
loop_
_entity.id
_entity.type
_entity.pdbx_description
1 polymer ?
#
loop_
_entity_poly.entity_id
_entity_poly.type
_entity_poly.pdbx_seq_one_letter_code
_entity_poly.pdbx_strand_id
1 'polypeptide(L)'
;MHTRFLKTITLSLWLTPAVLLAVQSKPAPPKRIDKPKPSHAAEYVAEPRPEDGRNLALAVTKLERGFTPPRPFLIWALGSSYTNKLGNGDQLIELLQQRVGEDREIVYKKMVGNSCPWQYLRGWARHLAIPDQPDLVLIYTIGRTPDLEKVIVELRKHTTADIIVPSIHWRERCKPFWGKSEDAPDQKVAEVRSLCEKYGVEFVENRREWAQYLTDNNLQIEDLLNDAVHQSGYGAKIVNMNIARHLHRPAEHNYDPASRERRIHADSDSVRVMPEGGWTNTDGLIPGHQALAASAAGASIEFEFTGNRVDLIGAACGEGASVFIDGKPADEVDAYYMTYIQWARTNFSERRSPARDQSPHGVRLGDNIVPQTWTITMRDDQGSFELAGSVTGTDGTGNAKQPFASDSGQIIIEPDEWRRSERNRKGDKFTWTVRRTTASNVRFEGEEGKLFRATLAANLSNKKHTVKLIADGPITVHAFDVFEPPLK
;
A
#
# COMPACT_ATOMS: atom_id res chain seq x y z
N MET A 1 -77.98 41.16 7.61
CA MET A 1 -77.04 42.05 6.90
C MET A 1 -75.78 42.18 7.72
N HIS A 2 -74.63 42.18 7.04
CA HIS A 2 -73.29 41.89 7.57
C HIS A 2 -72.83 42.69 8.79
N THR A 3 -72.16 41.99 9.71
CA THR A 3 -71.08 42.57 10.53
C THR A 3 -70.04 41.50 10.87
N ARG A 4 -68.79 41.86 10.56
CA ARG A 4 -67.58 41.03 10.61
C ARG A 4 -67.17 40.71 12.05
N PHE A 5 -66.82 39.46 12.32
CA PHE A 5 -66.07 39.06 13.52
C PHE A 5 -64.56 39.11 13.22
N LEU A 6 -63.84 40.04 13.88
CA LEU A 6 -62.40 39.92 14.08
C LEU A 6 -62.15 38.89 15.18
N LYS A 7 -61.41 37.82 14.88
CA LYS A 7 -60.79 36.95 15.90
C LYS A 7 -59.32 37.32 16.03
N THR A 8 -58.99 37.89 17.17
CA THR A 8 -57.62 38.09 17.68
C THR A 8 -57.02 36.72 18.00
N ILE A 9 -55.87 36.39 17.42
CA ILE A 9 -55.07 35.20 17.79
C ILE A 9 -54.12 35.65 18.90
N THR A 10 -54.37 35.18 20.13
CA THR A 10 -53.44 35.32 21.27
C THR A 10 -52.39 34.21 21.18
N LEU A 11 -51.13 34.58 20.99
CA LEU A 11 -49.99 33.67 20.98
C LEU A 11 -49.56 33.41 22.44
N SER A 12 -49.92 32.26 23.00
CA SER A 12 -49.47 31.83 24.32
C SER A 12 -48.08 31.21 24.21
N LEU A 13 -47.04 32.00 24.51
CA LEU A 13 -45.65 31.54 24.61
C LEU A 13 -45.49 30.73 25.91
N TRP A 14 -45.24 29.43 25.79
CA TRP A 14 -44.83 28.58 26.90
C TRP A 14 -43.35 28.82 27.22
N LEU A 15 -43.06 29.40 28.38
CA LEU A 15 -41.72 29.40 28.97
C LEU A 15 -41.54 28.10 29.76
N THR A 16 -40.82 27.14 29.19
CA THR A 16 -40.20 26.05 29.95
C THR A 16 -38.85 26.51 30.51
N PRO A 17 -38.51 26.19 31.77
CA PRO A 17 -37.21 26.55 32.32
C PRO A 17 -36.12 25.68 31.66
N ALA A 18 -35.22 26.32 30.93
CA ALA A 18 -34.02 25.70 30.41
C ALA A 18 -33.09 25.36 31.58
N VAL A 19 -33.02 24.08 31.94
CA VAL A 19 -31.93 23.56 32.78
C VAL A 19 -30.66 23.60 31.93
N LEU A 20 -29.80 24.57 32.20
CA LEU A 20 -28.44 24.63 31.65
C LEU A 20 -27.64 23.46 32.24
N LEU A 21 -27.64 22.31 31.56
CA LEU A 21 -26.65 21.28 31.79
C LEU A 21 -25.31 21.81 31.30
N ALA A 22 -24.49 22.30 32.23
CA ALA A 22 -23.10 22.59 31.97
C ALA A 22 -22.43 21.30 31.46
N VAL A 23 -22.20 21.23 30.15
CA VAL A 23 -21.30 20.24 29.56
C VAL A 23 -19.92 20.58 30.12
N GLN A 24 -19.50 19.87 31.17
CA GLN A 24 -18.10 19.83 31.56
C GLN A 24 -17.33 19.30 30.36
N SER A 25 -16.68 20.20 29.63
CA SER A 25 -15.66 19.84 28.67
C SER A 25 -14.62 19.03 29.43
N LYS A 26 -14.51 17.73 29.12
CA LYS A 26 -13.44 16.92 29.67
C LYS A 26 -12.11 17.60 29.34
N PRO A 27 -11.17 17.70 30.29
CA PRO A 27 -9.86 18.24 30.00
C PRO A 27 -9.29 17.50 28.79
N ALA A 28 -8.72 18.25 27.84
CA ALA A 28 -7.98 17.67 26.74
C ALA A 28 -7.00 16.65 27.31
N PRO A 29 -6.82 15.46 26.68
CA PRO A 29 -5.79 14.54 27.12
C PRO A 29 -4.48 15.33 27.24
N PRO A 30 -3.69 15.12 28.32
CA PRO A 30 -2.44 15.86 28.50
C PRO A 30 -1.64 15.75 27.20
N LYS A 31 -1.15 16.90 26.69
CA LYS A 31 -0.21 16.91 25.56
C LYS A 31 0.90 15.92 25.92
N ARG A 32 1.00 14.81 25.18
CA ARG A 32 2.11 13.87 25.34
C ARG A 32 3.37 14.66 25.05
N ILE A 33 4.15 14.93 26.09
CA ILE A 33 5.47 15.54 25.95
C ILE A 33 6.36 14.43 25.39
N ASP A 34 6.72 14.50 24.11
CA ASP A 34 7.70 13.58 23.56
C ASP A 34 9.01 13.76 24.31
N LYS A 35 9.53 12.67 24.90
CA LYS A 35 10.79 12.71 25.64
C LYS A 35 11.93 13.08 24.66
N PRO A 36 12.73 14.11 24.97
CA PRO A 36 13.91 14.44 24.19
C PRO A 36 14.98 13.35 24.36
N LYS A 37 16.08 13.46 23.60
CA LYS A 37 17.29 12.67 23.83
C LYS A 37 17.75 12.82 25.29
N PRO A 38 18.14 11.74 25.98
CA PRO A 38 18.77 11.84 27.30
C PRO A 38 20.02 12.74 27.24
N SER A 39 20.12 13.73 28.12
CA SER A 39 21.12 14.81 28.02
C SER A 39 22.57 14.33 28.08
N HIS A 40 22.84 13.22 28.78
CA HIS A 40 24.18 12.63 28.92
C HIS A 40 24.51 11.61 27.81
N ALA A 41 23.55 11.24 26.97
CA ALA A 41 23.77 10.28 25.89
C ALA A 41 24.35 10.97 24.66
N ALA A 42 25.27 10.29 23.97
CA ALA A 42 25.80 10.70 22.68
C ALA A 42 24.67 10.80 21.63
N GLU A 43 24.88 11.58 20.57
CA GLU A 43 23.95 11.55 19.43
C GLU A 43 24.03 10.20 18.72
N TYR A 44 22.88 9.61 18.40
CA TYR A 44 22.85 8.37 17.63
C TYR A 44 23.16 8.65 16.17
N VAL A 45 24.05 7.84 15.59
CA VAL A 45 24.40 7.90 14.18
C VAL A 45 24.35 6.48 13.60
N ALA A 46 23.74 6.32 12.43
CA ALA A 46 23.60 5.05 11.74
C ALA A 46 24.33 5.10 10.39
N GLU A 47 25.64 4.89 10.42
CA GLU A 47 26.45 4.84 9.20
C GLU A 47 26.22 3.53 8.43
N PRO A 48 26.02 3.59 7.09
CA PRO A 48 25.87 2.41 6.24
C PRO A 48 27.00 1.39 6.39
N ARG A 49 26.63 0.11 6.46
CA ARG A 49 27.57 -1.01 6.49
C ARG A 49 27.63 -1.70 5.12
N PRO A 50 28.70 -2.48 4.81
CA PRO A 50 28.85 -3.13 3.50
C PRO A 50 27.73 -4.09 3.10
N GLU A 51 26.98 -4.59 4.08
CA GLU A 51 25.90 -5.58 3.93
C GLU A 51 24.50 -4.93 3.94
N ASP A 52 24.40 -3.65 4.32
CA ASP A 52 23.11 -2.97 4.38
C ASP A 52 22.59 -2.72 2.95
N GLY A 53 21.29 -2.89 2.73
CA GLY A 53 20.65 -2.54 1.45
C GLY A 53 20.84 -3.55 0.32
N ARG A 54 21.47 -4.71 0.58
CA ARG A 54 21.70 -5.73 -0.46
C ARG A 54 20.42 -6.25 -1.11
N ASN A 55 19.31 -6.26 -0.38
CA ASN A 55 18.01 -6.67 -0.91
C ASN A 55 17.16 -5.50 -1.43
N LEU A 56 17.72 -4.30 -1.57
CA LEU A 56 17.02 -3.07 -1.95
C LEU A 56 17.43 -2.54 -3.35
N ALA A 57 17.89 -3.42 -4.24
CA ALA A 57 18.46 -3.04 -5.53
C ALA A 57 17.56 -2.12 -6.36
N LEU A 58 16.26 -2.46 -6.44
CA LEU A 58 15.29 -1.72 -7.23
C LEU A 58 14.93 -0.38 -6.56
N ALA A 59 14.67 -0.40 -5.25
CA ALA A 59 14.35 0.81 -4.49
C ALA A 59 15.49 1.84 -4.54
N VAL A 60 16.73 1.39 -4.31
CA VAL A 60 17.92 2.24 -4.36
C VAL A 60 18.15 2.79 -5.77
N THR A 61 18.08 1.94 -6.80
CA THR A 61 18.24 2.37 -8.19
C THR A 61 17.23 3.45 -8.57
N LYS A 62 15.96 3.29 -8.17
CA LYS A 62 14.89 4.26 -8.43
C LYS A 62 15.06 5.56 -7.66
N LEU A 63 15.49 5.50 -6.39
CA LEU A 63 15.77 6.69 -5.59
C LEU A 63 16.89 7.53 -6.22
N GLU A 64 17.95 6.88 -6.68
CA GLU A 64 19.12 7.56 -7.25
C GLU A 64 18.83 8.10 -8.66
N ARG A 65 18.23 7.29 -9.54
CA ARG A 65 18.03 7.65 -10.95
C ARG A 65 16.74 8.41 -11.21
N GLY A 66 15.75 8.29 -10.33
CA GLY A 66 14.41 8.83 -10.56
C GLY A 66 13.63 8.03 -11.61
N PHE A 67 12.67 8.71 -12.23
CA PHE A 67 11.72 8.10 -13.17
C PHE A 67 11.60 8.95 -14.43
N THR A 68 11.38 8.27 -15.55
CA THR A 68 11.06 8.89 -16.84
C THR A 68 9.79 8.25 -17.38
N PRO A 69 8.63 8.93 -17.45
CA PRO A 69 8.39 10.30 -17.01
C PRO A 69 8.54 10.47 -15.48
N PRO A 70 8.78 11.70 -15.00
CA PRO A 70 8.87 11.98 -13.57
C PRO A 70 7.63 11.55 -12.79
N ARG A 71 7.86 10.96 -11.62
CA ARG A 71 6.84 10.68 -10.59
C ARG A 71 7.52 10.61 -9.22
N PRO A 72 6.78 10.74 -8.10
CA PRO A 72 7.35 10.49 -6.79
C PRO A 72 7.79 9.03 -6.60
N PHE A 73 8.81 8.83 -5.77
CA PHE A 73 9.12 7.53 -5.17
C PHE A 73 8.09 7.20 -4.09
N LEU A 74 7.41 6.07 -4.19
CA LEU A 74 6.29 5.75 -3.31
C LEU A 74 6.70 4.73 -2.23
N ILE A 75 6.62 5.14 -0.97
CA ILE A 75 6.79 4.30 0.21
C ILE A 75 5.42 3.99 0.82
N TRP A 76 5.14 2.69 1.04
CA TRP A 76 3.99 2.24 1.81
C TRP A 76 4.43 1.62 3.13
N ALA A 77 3.98 2.17 4.26
CA ALA A 77 4.24 1.61 5.57
C ALA A 77 3.00 0.91 6.16
N LEU A 78 3.16 -0.36 6.52
CA LEU A 78 2.11 -1.19 7.11
C LEU A 78 2.50 -1.62 8.53
N GLY A 79 1.58 -1.47 9.48
CA GLY A 79 1.81 -2.00 10.82
C GLY A 79 0.85 -1.51 11.89
N SER A 80 1.38 -1.28 13.08
CA SER A 80 0.56 -0.95 14.24
C SER A 80 0.87 0.43 14.79
N SER A 81 0.56 0.66 16.08
CA SER A 81 0.95 1.89 16.77
C SER A 81 2.46 2.09 16.77
N TYR A 82 3.29 1.04 16.63
CA TYR A 82 4.74 1.16 16.47
C TYR A 82 5.11 1.92 15.18
N THR A 83 4.55 1.52 14.03
CA THR A 83 4.68 2.25 12.76
C THR A 83 4.14 3.65 12.89
N ASN A 84 2.99 3.82 13.54
CA ASN A 84 2.40 5.15 13.72
C ASN A 84 3.33 6.09 14.51
N LYS A 85 4.10 5.53 15.45
CA LYS A 85 5.07 6.25 16.27
C LYS A 85 6.40 6.53 15.56
N LEU A 86 6.60 6.05 14.34
CA LEU A 86 7.68 6.51 13.46
C LEU A 86 7.36 7.86 12.77
N GLY A 87 6.12 8.34 12.88
CA GLY A 87 5.68 9.59 12.25
C GLY A 87 4.94 9.37 10.93
N ASN A 88 4.89 10.41 10.10
CA ASN A 88 4.24 10.39 8.78
C ASN A 88 5.24 10.25 7.62
N GLY A 89 6.47 9.80 7.91
CA GLY A 89 7.53 9.66 6.92
C GLY A 89 8.50 10.82 6.86
N ASP A 90 8.17 11.99 7.43
CA ASP A 90 8.93 13.25 7.31
C ASP A 90 10.43 13.06 7.58
N GLN A 91 10.77 12.43 8.71
CA GLN A 91 12.16 12.19 9.08
C GLN A 91 12.87 11.18 8.15
N LEU A 92 12.17 10.14 7.70
CA LEU A 92 12.75 9.19 6.77
C LEU A 92 12.99 9.86 5.41
N ILE A 93 12.03 10.66 4.94
CA ILE A 93 12.14 11.43 3.70
C ILE A 93 13.33 12.39 3.78
N GLU A 94 13.46 13.15 4.86
CA GLU A 94 14.58 14.08 5.09
C GLU A 94 15.93 13.35 5.01
N LEU A 95 16.07 12.21 5.72
CA LEU A 95 17.29 11.40 5.70
C LEU A 95 17.63 10.86 4.29
N LEU A 96 16.63 10.56 3.48
CA LEU A 96 16.83 10.09 2.11
C LEU A 96 17.20 11.25 1.18
N GLN A 97 16.50 12.38 1.28
CA GLN A 97 16.75 13.57 0.46
C GLN A 97 18.13 14.17 0.71
N GLN A 98 18.65 14.10 1.94
CA GLN A 98 20.04 14.44 2.24
C GLN A 98 21.06 13.64 1.41
N ARG A 99 20.68 12.45 0.91
CA ARG A 99 21.54 11.58 0.10
C ARG A 99 21.30 11.73 -1.39
N VAL A 100 20.03 11.80 -1.81
CA VAL A 100 19.65 11.74 -3.23
C VAL A 100 19.23 13.09 -3.83
N GLY A 101 19.25 14.17 -3.05
CA GLY A 101 18.83 15.51 -3.45
C GLY A 101 17.46 15.89 -2.89
N GLU A 102 17.31 17.16 -2.48
CA GLU A 102 16.06 17.73 -1.94
C GLU A 102 14.94 17.80 -2.99
N ASP A 103 15.28 17.80 -4.27
CA ASP A 103 14.35 17.78 -5.41
C ASP A 103 13.74 16.41 -5.67
N ARG A 104 14.27 15.34 -5.06
CA ARG A 104 13.66 14.01 -5.16
C ARG A 104 12.33 13.99 -4.41
N GLU A 105 11.25 13.94 -5.18
CA GLU A 105 9.90 13.80 -4.63
C GLU A 105 9.70 12.37 -4.07
N ILE A 106 9.36 12.29 -2.78
CA ILE A 106 9.08 11.03 -2.08
C ILE A 106 7.71 11.15 -1.42
N VAL A 107 6.82 10.21 -1.69
CA VAL A 107 5.50 10.12 -1.07
C VAL A 107 5.50 8.97 -0.08
N TYR A 108 5.14 9.25 1.17
CA TYR A 108 4.97 8.25 2.22
C TYR A 108 3.49 8.07 2.55
N LYS A 109 2.98 6.86 2.33
CA LYS A 109 1.64 6.44 2.76
C LYS A 109 1.75 5.43 3.89
N LYS A 110 0.75 5.37 4.77
CA LYS A 110 0.70 4.36 5.83
C LYS A 110 -0.70 3.86 6.14
N MET A 111 -0.78 2.60 6.56
CA MET A 111 -1.97 2.03 7.21
C MET A 111 -1.57 1.41 8.55
N VAL A 112 -2.24 1.87 9.61
CA VAL A 112 -1.89 1.51 10.99
C VAL A 112 -3.12 1.20 11.85
N GLY A 113 -3.01 0.17 12.67
CA GLY A 113 -4.05 -0.23 13.64
C GLY A 113 -3.51 -0.35 15.05
N ASN A 114 -4.39 -0.22 16.04
CA ASN A 114 -4.00 -0.33 17.45
C ASN A 114 -3.57 -1.77 17.79
N SER A 115 -2.30 -2.02 18.10
CA SER A 115 -1.78 -3.38 18.33
C SER A 115 -2.15 -4.37 17.20
N CYS A 116 -2.09 -3.92 15.95
CA CYS A 116 -2.38 -4.74 14.77
C CYS A 116 -1.19 -5.69 14.45
N PRO A 117 -1.30 -7.01 14.64
CA PRO A 117 -0.26 -7.95 14.25
C PRO A 117 -0.18 -8.17 12.73
N TRP A 118 0.89 -8.84 12.28
CA TRP A 118 1.11 -9.19 10.87
C TRP A 118 -0.07 -9.88 10.18
N GLN A 119 -0.82 -10.73 10.91
CA GLN A 119 -2.01 -11.44 10.41
C GLN A 119 -2.92 -10.53 9.58
N TYR A 120 -3.19 -9.33 10.08
CA TYR A 120 -4.16 -8.41 9.48
C TYR A 120 -3.55 -7.45 8.46
N LEU A 121 -2.22 -7.36 8.39
CA LEU A 121 -1.55 -6.54 7.38
C LEU A 121 -1.69 -7.14 6.00
N ARG A 122 -1.93 -8.46 5.89
CA ARG A 122 -2.10 -9.14 4.61
C ARG A 122 -3.27 -8.58 3.82
N GLY A 123 -4.41 -8.40 4.49
CA GLY A 123 -5.58 -7.76 3.88
C GLY A 123 -5.32 -6.31 3.47
N TRP A 124 -4.62 -5.52 4.30
CA TRP A 124 -4.21 -4.17 3.93
C TRP A 124 -3.21 -4.13 2.77
N ALA A 125 -2.28 -5.07 2.69
CA ALA A 125 -1.40 -5.21 1.54
C ALA A 125 -2.23 -5.41 0.27
N ARG A 126 -3.20 -6.33 0.29
CA ARG A 126 -4.08 -6.65 -0.86
C ARG A 126 -4.93 -5.47 -1.33
N HIS A 127 -5.44 -4.68 -0.40
CA HIS A 127 -6.44 -3.64 -0.70
C HIS A 127 -5.90 -2.21 -0.80
N LEU A 128 -4.67 -1.98 -0.33
CA LEU A 128 -4.06 -0.64 -0.28
C LEU A 128 -2.71 -0.62 -0.98
N ALA A 129 -1.74 -1.41 -0.50
CA ALA A 129 -0.38 -1.33 -1.01
C ALA A 129 -0.25 -1.95 -2.41
N ILE A 130 -0.79 -3.14 -2.64
CA ILE A 130 -0.73 -3.82 -3.94
C ILE A 130 -1.39 -2.99 -5.05
N PRO A 131 -2.61 -2.43 -4.87
CA PRO A 131 -3.21 -1.57 -5.90
C PRO A 131 -2.41 -0.30 -6.20
N ASP A 132 -1.74 0.27 -5.20
CA ASP A 132 -0.92 1.47 -5.34
C ASP A 132 0.47 1.22 -5.97
N GLN A 133 0.92 -0.03 -6.00
CA GLN A 133 2.20 -0.46 -6.60
C GLN A 133 3.41 0.38 -6.11
N PRO A 134 3.74 0.36 -4.80
CA PRO A 134 4.86 1.08 -4.23
C PRO A 134 6.21 0.66 -4.80
N ASP A 135 7.21 1.53 -4.63
CA ASP A 135 8.61 1.19 -4.88
C ASP A 135 9.25 0.52 -3.64
N LEU A 136 8.75 0.83 -2.45
CA LEU A 136 9.20 0.29 -1.17
C LEU A 136 8.03 0.03 -0.22
N VAL A 137 8.04 -1.14 0.43
CA VAL A 137 7.11 -1.48 1.53
C VAL A 137 7.86 -1.62 2.84
N LEU A 138 7.47 -0.82 3.85
CA LEU A 138 7.98 -0.90 5.22
C LEU A 138 6.97 -1.63 6.11
N ILE A 139 7.36 -2.76 6.70
CA ILE A 139 6.51 -3.52 7.63
C ILE A 139 7.10 -3.43 9.04
N TYR A 140 6.44 -2.69 9.94
CA TYR A 140 6.95 -2.51 11.31
C TYR A 140 5.91 -2.81 12.38
N THR A 141 5.78 -4.09 12.73
CA THR A 141 4.93 -4.53 13.83
C THR A 141 5.41 -5.89 14.36
N ILE A 142 4.57 -6.54 15.15
CA ILE A 142 4.79 -7.79 15.87
C ILE A 142 3.80 -8.86 15.37
N GLY A 143 3.98 -10.11 15.79
CA GLY A 143 3.05 -11.19 15.46
C GLY A 143 3.77 -12.53 15.32
N ARG A 144 3.04 -13.53 14.83
CA ARG A 144 3.60 -14.85 14.55
C ARG A 144 4.35 -14.82 13.22
N THR A 145 5.52 -15.43 13.16
CA THR A 145 6.34 -15.54 11.94
C THR A 145 5.57 -16.07 10.72
N PRO A 146 4.71 -17.11 10.83
CA PRO A 146 3.91 -17.59 9.69
C PRO A 146 2.93 -16.55 9.12
N ASP A 147 2.48 -15.59 9.93
CA ASP A 147 1.60 -14.53 9.46
C ASP A 147 2.40 -13.47 8.69
N LEU A 148 3.63 -13.16 9.11
CA LEU A 148 4.54 -12.32 8.32
C LEU A 148 4.87 -12.94 6.97
N GLU A 149 5.13 -14.25 6.93
CA GLU A 149 5.41 -14.98 5.70
C GLU A 149 4.25 -14.83 4.70
N LYS A 150 3.00 -14.95 5.15
CA LYS A 150 1.82 -14.71 4.30
C LYS A 150 1.81 -13.29 3.72
N VAL A 151 2.18 -12.26 4.49
CA VAL A 151 2.26 -10.87 4.01
C VAL A 151 3.36 -10.72 2.96
N ILE A 152 4.56 -11.27 3.23
CA ILE A 152 5.70 -11.21 2.30
C ILE A 152 5.35 -11.91 0.99
N VAL A 153 4.80 -13.13 1.07
CA VAL A 153 4.39 -13.90 -0.12
C VAL A 153 3.33 -13.15 -0.92
N GLU A 154 2.34 -12.53 -0.26
CA GLU A 154 1.32 -11.73 -0.95
C GLU A 154 1.97 -10.55 -1.71
N LEU A 155 2.84 -9.77 -1.06
CA LEU A 155 3.52 -8.65 -1.71
C LEU A 155 4.44 -9.10 -2.86
N ARG A 156 5.21 -10.17 -2.65
CA ARG A 156 6.17 -10.71 -3.63
C ARG A 156 5.50 -11.36 -4.85
N LYS A 157 4.22 -11.75 -4.76
CA LYS A 157 3.43 -12.26 -5.89
C LYS A 157 2.80 -11.16 -6.74
N HIS A 158 2.52 -10.00 -6.15
CA HIS A 158 1.72 -8.96 -6.79
C HIS A 158 2.44 -7.64 -7.03
N THR A 159 3.66 -7.46 -6.49
CA THR A 159 4.46 -6.24 -6.63
C THR A 159 5.93 -6.57 -6.88
N THR A 160 6.63 -5.64 -7.52
CA THR A 160 8.09 -5.64 -7.68
C THR A 160 8.80 -4.93 -6.53
N ALA A 161 8.04 -4.25 -5.65
CA ALA A 161 8.54 -3.46 -4.53
C ALA A 161 9.59 -4.20 -3.71
N ASP A 162 10.61 -3.46 -3.28
CA ASP A 162 11.46 -3.95 -2.20
C ASP A 162 10.73 -3.85 -0.87
N ILE A 163 11.13 -4.70 0.08
CA ILE A 163 10.45 -4.84 1.36
C ILE A 163 11.50 -4.69 2.46
N ILE A 164 11.20 -3.86 3.46
CA ILE A 164 11.98 -3.70 4.69
C ILE A 164 11.16 -4.20 5.88
N VAL A 165 11.78 -5.04 6.71
CA VAL A 165 11.21 -5.51 7.99
C VAL A 165 12.21 -5.24 9.12
N PRO A 166 11.99 -4.20 9.94
CA PRO A 166 12.81 -3.98 11.13
C PRO A 166 12.37 -4.86 12.30
N SER A 167 13.33 -5.32 13.09
CA SER A 167 13.05 -5.91 14.41
C SER A 167 12.43 -4.89 15.36
N ILE A 168 11.50 -5.34 16.20
CA ILE A 168 10.80 -4.49 17.16
C ILE A 168 11.75 -3.99 18.24
N HIS A 169 11.67 -2.70 18.54
CA HIS A 169 12.43 -2.06 19.60
C HIS A 169 12.17 -2.66 21.01
N TRP A 170 13.04 -2.36 21.98
CA TRP A 170 12.91 -2.83 23.38
C TRP A 170 11.73 -2.18 24.09
N ARG A 171 11.04 -2.92 24.96
CA ARG A 171 9.88 -2.42 25.71
C ARG A 171 10.05 -2.76 27.18
N GLU A 172 9.34 -2.12 28.10
CA GLU A 172 9.46 -2.43 29.53
C GLU A 172 9.24 -3.93 29.81
N ARG A 173 8.22 -4.51 29.16
CA ARG A 173 7.93 -5.96 29.25
C ARG A 173 9.02 -6.86 28.67
N CYS A 174 10.01 -6.32 27.96
CA CYS A 174 11.15 -7.06 27.45
C CYS A 174 12.29 -7.17 28.48
N LYS A 175 12.25 -6.44 29.61
CA LYS A 175 13.29 -6.50 30.65
C LYS A 175 13.71 -7.91 31.08
N PRO A 176 12.81 -8.90 31.24
CA PRO A 176 13.21 -10.25 31.60
C PRO A 176 14.16 -10.92 30.59
N PHE A 177 14.17 -10.45 29.34
CA PHE A 177 14.98 -10.95 28.21
C PHE A 177 16.27 -10.14 27.98
N TRP A 178 16.42 -8.99 28.66
CA TRP A 178 17.59 -8.12 28.51
C TRP A 178 18.89 -8.86 28.82
N GLY A 179 19.86 -8.79 27.91
CA GLY A 179 21.14 -9.53 28.01
C GLY A 179 21.03 -11.05 27.90
N LYS A 180 19.84 -11.61 27.64
CA LYS A 180 19.60 -13.06 27.57
C LYS A 180 19.11 -13.53 26.20
N SER A 181 18.29 -12.72 25.53
CA SER A 181 17.73 -13.06 24.22
C SER A 181 17.41 -11.81 23.42
N GLU A 182 17.66 -11.87 22.11
CA GLU A 182 17.19 -10.85 21.17
C GLU A 182 15.69 -10.96 20.89
N ASP A 183 15.02 -12.06 21.25
CA ASP A 183 13.58 -12.18 21.02
C ASP A 183 12.79 -11.15 21.84
N ALA A 184 11.63 -10.77 21.31
CA ALA A 184 10.58 -10.13 22.06
C ALA A 184 9.49 -11.15 22.43
N PRO A 185 8.65 -10.87 23.44
CA PRO A 185 7.58 -11.81 23.82
C PRO A 185 6.57 -12.12 22.70
N ASP A 186 6.49 -11.27 21.68
CA ASP A 186 5.55 -11.31 20.54
C ASP A 186 6.26 -11.16 19.19
N GLN A 187 7.59 -11.35 19.15
CA GLN A 187 8.36 -11.37 17.92
C GLN A 187 9.61 -12.23 18.10
N LYS A 188 9.69 -13.30 17.33
CA LYS A 188 10.85 -14.19 17.26
C LYS A 188 11.87 -13.63 16.27
N VAL A 189 12.82 -12.86 16.78
CA VAL A 189 13.71 -12.03 15.95
C VAL A 189 14.61 -12.88 15.07
N ALA A 190 15.11 -14.00 15.60
CA ALA A 190 15.90 -14.94 14.81
C ALA A 190 15.11 -15.56 13.66
N GLU A 191 13.86 -15.97 13.91
CA GLU A 191 12.99 -16.55 12.88
C GLU A 191 12.62 -15.51 11.80
N VAL A 192 12.35 -14.27 12.21
CA VAL A 192 12.04 -13.17 11.28
C VAL A 192 13.25 -12.88 10.39
N ARG A 193 14.46 -12.86 10.95
CA ARG A 193 15.69 -12.68 10.18
C ARG A 193 15.84 -13.78 9.11
N SER A 194 15.71 -15.05 9.50
CA SER A 194 15.78 -16.18 8.56
C SER A 194 14.67 -16.16 7.51
N LEU A 195 13.46 -15.71 7.89
CA LEU A 195 12.36 -15.52 6.95
C LEU A 195 12.66 -14.41 5.94
N CYS A 196 13.25 -13.30 6.38
CA CYS A 196 13.65 -12.21 5.49
C CYS A 196 14.72 -12.66 4.50
N GLU A 197 15.73 -13.41 4.96
CA GLU A 197 16.75 -14.02 4.12
C GLU A 197 16.13 -14.95 3.06
N LYS A 198 15.23 -15.85 3.46
CA LYS A 198 14.52 -16.79 2.57
C LYS A 198 13.82 -16.09 1.40
N TYR A 199 13.28 -14.90 1.60
CA TYR A 199 12.49 -14.17 0.60
C TYR A 199 13.20 -12.93 0.02
N GLY A 200 14.50 -12.77 0.27
CA GLY A 200 15.28 -11.60 -0.15
C GLY A 200 14.63 -10.29 0.30
N VAL A 201 14.20 -10.22 1.55
CA VAL A 201 13.63 -9.04 2.21
C VAL A 201 14.71 -8.40 3.07
N GLU A 202 14.78 -7.07 3.07
CA GLU A 202 15.78 -6.37 3.86
C GLU A 202 15.38 -6.36 5.34
N PHE A 203 16.20 -7.02 6.16
CA PHE A 203 15.99 -7.05 7.60
C PHE A 203 16.84 -5.97 8.28
N VAL A 204 16.19 -5.13 9.09
CA VAL A 204 16.88 -4.07 9.85
C VAL A 204 17.04 -4.50 11.30
N GLU A 205 18.29 -4.57 11.77
CA GLU A 205 18.69 -5.02 13.12
C GLU A 205 18.38 -4.01 14.23
N ASN A 206 17.28 -3.28 14.09
CA ASN A 206 16.89 -2.17 14.95
C ASN A 206 16.91 -2.48 16.46
N ARG A 207 16.47 -3.68 16.86
CA ARG A 207 16.48 -4.10 18.26
C ARG A 207 17.88 -4.28 18.83
N ARG A 208 18.81 -4.81 18.03
CA ARG A 208 20.22 -4.96 18.42
C ARG A 208 20.91 -3.60 18.49
N GLU A 209 20.69 -2.74 17.50
CA GLU A 209 21.22 -1.37 17.48
C GLU A 209 20.75 -0.56 18.70
N TRP A 210 19.47 -0.72 19.09
CA TRP A 210 18.97 -0.09 20.30
C TRP A 210 19.60 -0.62 21.58
N ALA A 211 19.78 -1.94 21.69
CA ALA A 211 20.46 -2.53 22.85
C ALA A 211 21.89 -2.00 22.98
N GLN A 212 22.61 -1.89 21.86
CA GLN A 212 23.96 -1.36 21.83
C GLN A 212 23.98 0.11 22.30
N TYR A 213 23.15 0.96 21.71
CA TYR A 213 23.10 2.37 22.09
C TYR A 213 22.71 2.58 23.56
N LEU A 214 21.74 1.82 24.08
CA LEU A 214 21.37 1.87 25.50
C LEU A 214 22.56 1.49 26.39
N THR A 215 23.29 0.43 26.03
CA THR A 215 24.46 -0.05 26.80
C THR A 215 25.60 0.97 26.78
N ASP A 216 25.96 1.48 25.61
CA ASP A 216 27.08 2.42 25.43
C ASP A 216 26.86 3.75 26.15
N ASN A 217 25.60 4.13 26.38
CA ASN A 217 25.23 5.37 27.03
C ASN A 217 24.72 5.17 28.46
N ASN A 218 24.83 3.96 29.02
CA ASN A 218 24.35 3.62 30.35
C ASN A 218 22.87 3.99 30.60
N LEU A 219 22.03 3.77 29.59
CA LEU A 219 20.60 4.05 29.61
C LEU A 219 19.79 2.81 29.96
N GLN A 220 18.61 3.02 30.51
CA GLN A 220 17.57 2.01 30.69
C GLN A 220 16.63 1.99 29.49
N ILE A 221 15.92 0.88 29.29
CA ILE A 221 14.96 0.73 28.18
C ILE A 221 13.96 1.90 28.13
N GLU A 222 13.48 2.33 29.30
CA GLU A 222 12.51 3.42 29.45
C GLU A 222 12.98 4.80 29.00
N ASP A 223 14.29 5.01 28.90
CA ASP A 223 14.86 6.28 28.47
C ASP A 223 14.58 6.57 26.99
N LEU A 224 14.33 5.51 26.20
CA LEU A 224 13.94 5.61 24.79
C LEU A 224 12.45 5.36 24.55
N LEU A 225 11.65 5.31 25.62
CA LEU A 225 10.21 5.06 25.57
C LEU A 225 9.39 6.26 26.03
N ASN A 226 8.25 6.51 25.38
CA ASN A 226 7.24 7.47 25.83
C ASN A 226 6.30 6.84 26.88
N ASP A 227 5.98 5.55 26.71
CA ASP A 227 5.24 4.74 27.67
C ASP A 227 5.81 3.31 27.67
N ALA A 228 5.28 2.39 28.49
CA ALA A 228 5.82 1.03 28.63
C ALA A 228 5.96 0.22 27.32
N VAL A 229 5.37 0.71 26.22
CA VAL A 229 5.28 0.01 24.92
C VAL A 229 5.85 0.82 23.77
N HIS A 230 5.67 2.14 23.72
CA HIS A 230 5.98 2.95 22.54
C HIS A 230 7.27 3.72 22.71
N GLN A 231 8.08 3.75 21.65
CA GLN A 231 9.26 4.59 21.53
C GLN A 231 8.94 6.08 21.75
N SER A 232 9.89 6.82 22.33
CA SER A 232 9.89 8.29 22.38
C SER A 232 10.15 8.88 20.99
N GLY A 233 10.05 10.20 20.84
CA GLY A 233 10.43 10.88 19.59
C GLY A 233 11.88 10.60 19.20
N TYR A 234 12.80 10.62 20.18
CA TYR A 234 14.20 10.25 19.93
C TYR A 234 14.38 8.74 19.67
N GLY A 235 13.62 7.89 20.36
CA GLY A 235 13.57 6.46 20.06
C GLY A 235 13.14 6.18 18.61
N ALA A 236 12.10 6.88 18.13
CA ALA A 236 11.64 6.81 16.74
C ALA A 236 12.70 7.30 15.74
N LYS A 237 13.44 8.38 16.09
CA LYS A 237 14.59 8.84 15.32
C LYS A 237 15.61 7.73 15.09
N ILE A 238 16.00 7.00 16.14
CA ILE A 238 16.93 5.88 16.01
C ILE A 238 16.39 4.81 15.04
N VAL A 239 15.11 4.44 15.15
CA VAL A 239 14.51 3.47 14.23
C VAL A 239 14.52 3.97 12.78
N ASN A 240 14.14 5.22 12.54
CA ASN A 240 14.16 5.81 11.20
C ASN A 240 15.58 5.91 10.63
N MET A 241 16.58 6.25 11.44
CA MET A 241 17.99 6.25 11.04
C MET A 241 18.49 4.85 10.68
N ASN A 242 18.09 3.84 11.46
CA ASN A 242 18.38 2.44 11.16
C ASN A 242 17.74 1.98 9.86
N ILE A 243 16.50 2.39 9.57
CA ILE A 243 15.85 2.07 8.29
C ILE A 243 16.55 2.80 7.14
N ALA A 244 16.74 4.12 7.28
CA ALA A 244 17.35 4.97 6.27
C ALA A 244 18.75 4.47 5.91
N ARG A 245 19.55 4.03 6.89
CA ARG A 245 20.89 3.46 6.68
C ARG A 245 20.93 2.43 5.55
N HIS A 246 19.91 1.57 5.40
CA HIS A 246 19.89 0.52 4.37
C HIS A 246 19.52 1.03 2.98
N LEU A 247 18.93 2.21 2.84
CA LEU A 247 18.60 2.83 1.56
C LEU A 247 19.82 3.60 1.02
N HIS A 248 20.86 2.85 0.65
CA HIS A 248 22.06 3.32 -0.03
C HIS A 248 22.51 2.27 -1.04
N ARG A 249 23.41 2.64 -1.95
CA ARG A 249 24.05 1.68 -2.84
C ARG A 249 25.10 0.86 -2.08
N PRO A 250 24.91 -0.46 -1.91
CA PRO A 250 25.93 -1.35 -1.35
C PRO A 250 27.01 -1.65 -2.39
N ALA A 251 28.07 -2.33 -1.96
CA ALA A 251 29.10 -2.83 -2.87
C ALA A 251 28.53 -3.85 -3.89
N GLU A 252 27.56 -4.66 -3.47
CA GLU A 252 26.91 -5.68 -4.29
C GLU A 252 25.44 -5.81 -3.89
N HIS A 253 24.55 -5.93 -4.87
CA HIS A 253 23.14 -6.25 -4.65
C HIS A 253 22.90 -7.75 -4.82
N ASN A 254 21.95 -8.31 -4.06
CA ASN A 254 21.60 -9.73 -4.13
C ASN A 254 20.82 -10.12 -5.39
N TYR A 255 20.39 -9.14 -6.19
CA TYR A 255 19.67 -9.38 -7.44
C TYR A 255 19.82 -8.19 -8.40
N ASP A 256 19.68 -8.46 -9.69
CA ASP A 256 19.64 -7.42 -10.73
C ASP A 256 18.23 -6.76 -10.75
N PRO A 257 18.10 -5.43 -10.61
CA PRO A 257 16.83 -4.73 -10.78
C PRO A 257 16.07 -5.11 -12.06
N ALA A 258 16.78 -5.39 -13.16
CA ALA A 258 16.19 -5.80 -14.45
C ALA A 258 15.50 -7.17 -14.41
N SER A 259 15.76 -7.99 -13.38
CA SER A 259 15.00 -9.23 -13.15
C SER A 259 13.55 -8.96 -12.76
N ARG A 260 13.23 -7.77 -12.23
CA ARG A 260 11.88 -7.41 -11.75
C ARG A 260 11.23 -6.30 -12.56
N GLU A 261 11.96 -5.30 -13.02
CA GLU A 261 11.40 -4.20 -13.82
C GLU A 261 12.28 -3.90 -15.03
N ARG A 262 11.66 -3.77 -16.19
CA ARG A 262 12.36 -3.55 -17.46
C ARG A 262 11.64 -2.52 -18.30
N ARG A 263 12.41 -1.81 -19.11
CA ARG A 263 11.88 -0.96 -20.18
C ARG A 263 12.07 -1.65 -21.53
N ILE A 264 11.00 -1.77 -22.28
CA ILE A 264 11.00 -2.18 -23.68
C ILE A 264 10.84 -0.91 -24.51
N HIS A 265 11.89 -0.52 -25.23
CA HIS A 265 11.83 0.67 -26.07
C HIS A 265 11.04 0.40 -27.34
N ALA A 266 10.29 1.40 -27.81
CA ALA A 266 9.44 1.26 -28.98
C ALA A 266 10.24 0.94 -30.25
N ASP A 267 11.45 1.47 -30.36
CA ASP A 267 12.39 1.27 -31.46
C ASP A 267 13.20 -0.03 -31.39
N SER A 268 12.94 -0.90 -30.41
CA SER A 268 13.66 -2.16 -30.26
C SER A 268 13.12 -3.26 -31.19
N ASP A 269 13.99 -4.20 -31.57
CA ASP A 269 13.64 -5.38 -32.39
C ASP A 269 12.58 -6.30 -31.74
N SER A 270 12.30 -6.12 -30.44
CA SER A 270 11.26 -6.86 -29.73
C SER A 270 9.84 -6.35 -30.00
N VAL A 271 9.71 -5.16 -30.61
CA VAL A 271 8.44 -4.54 -30.96
C VAL A 271 8.19 -4.73 -32.45
N ARG A 272 7.09 -5.42 -32.78
CA ARG A 272 6.66 -5.65 -34.16
C ARG A 272 5.65 -4.59 -34.57
N VAL A 273 5.85 -3.99 -35.74
CA VAL A 273 4.94 -2.98 -36.32
C VAL A 273 4.14 -3.57 -37.48
N MET A 274 2.86 -3.19 -37.60
CA MET A 274 1.97 -3.67 -38.66
C MET A 274 0.99 -2.57 -39.13
N PRO A 275 0.77 -2.37 -40.45
CA PRO A 275 1.56 -2.93 -41.54
C PRO A 275 3.00 -2.43 -41.49
N GLU A 276 3.89 -3.08 -42.22
CA GLU A 276 5.24 -2.57 -42.43
C GLU A 276 5.18 -1.14 -43.00
N GLY A 277 5.94 -0.21 -42.41
CA GLY A 277 5.88 1.22 -42.75
C GLY A 277 4.67 1.98 -42.17
N GLY A 278 3.75 1.32 -41.45
CA GLY A 278 2.65 1.98 -40.74
C GLY A 278 3.08 2.80 -39.52
N TRP A 279 4.34 2.63 -39.10
CA TRP A 279 5.00 3.39 -38.04
C TRP A 279 6.34 3.92 -38.55
N THR A 280 6.69 5.13 -38.12
CA THR A 280 7.94 5.79 -38.50
C THR A 280 8.75 6.13 -37.26
N ASN A 281 10.08 5.98 -37.34
CA ASN A 281 10.96 6.43 -36.28
C ASN A 281 10.98 7.95 -36.24
N THR A 282 10.85 8.51 -35.05
CA THR A 282 10.94 9.94 -34.79
C THR A 282 11.86 10.20 -33.59
N ASP A 283 12.25 11.45 -33.40
CA ASP A 283 13.08 11.85 -32.27
C ASP A 283 12.38 11.50 -30.94
N GLY A 284 13.10 10.79 -30.08
CA GLY A 284 12.61 10.36 -28.78
C GLY A 284 12.89 11.39 -27.68
N LEU A 285 11.96 11.52 -26.74
CA LEU A 285 12.15 12.27 -25.49
C LEU A 285 12.90 11.45 -24.42
N ILE A 286 13.21 10.19 -24.71
CA ILE A 286 14.05 9.32 -23.87
C ILE A 286 15.47 9.36 -24.45
N PRO A 287 16.48 9.80 -23.69
CA PRO A 287 17.85 9.89 -24.19
C PRO A 287 18.37 8.57 -24.76
N GLY A 288 18.93 8.61 -25.97
CA GLY A 288 19.53 7.45 -26.63
C GLY A 288 18.55 6.53 -27.37
N HIS A 289 17.26 6.86 -27.43
CA HIS A 289 16.23 6.04 -28.06
C HIS A 289 15.31 6.86 -28.96
N GLN A 290 14.87 6.27 -30.06
CA GLN A 290 13.84 6.83 -30.93
C GLN A 290 12.44 6.49 -30.41
N ALA A 291 11.44 7.25 -30.84
CA ALA A 291 10.04 6.90 -30.66
C ALA A 291 9.46 6.35 -31.96
N LEU A 292 8.34 5.63 -31.86
CA LEU A 292 7.54 5.22 -32.99
C LEU A 292 6.30 6.10 -33.11
N ALA A 293 6.11 6.71 -34.28
CA ALA A 293 4.94 7.51 -34.61
C ALA A 293 4.07 6.81 -35.66
N ALA A 294 2.79 6.64 -35.35
CA ALA A 294 1.76 6.28 -36.33
C ALA A 294 1.13 7.57 -36.86
N SER A 295 0.86 7.63 -38.16
CA SER A 295 0.23 8.79 -38.81
C SER A 295 -1.24 8.58 -39.18
N ALA A 296 -1.77 7.36 -39.00
CA ALA A 296 -3.12 6.99 -39.38
C ALA A 296 -3.68 5.87 -38.48
N ALA A 297 -5.01 5.79 -38.45
CA ALA A 297 -5.73 4.74 -37.74
C ALA A 297 -5.43 3.34 -38.31
N GLY A 298 -5.51 2.32 -37.46
CA GLY A 298 -5.34 0.91 -37.82
C GLY A 298 -3.90 0.41 -37.83
N ALA A 299 -2.90 1.31 -37.75
CA ALA A 299 -1.51 0.92 -37.51
C ALA A 299 -1.38 0.30 -36.11
N SER A 300 -0.63 -0.78 -35.97
CA SER A 300 -0.51 -1.51 -34.71
C SER A 300 0.92 -1.87 -34.36
N ILE A 301 1.19 -1.96 -33.06
CA ILE A 301 2.44 -2.49 -32.50
C ILE A 301 2.14 -3.65 -31.57
N GLU A 302 3.02 -4.64 -31.55
CA GLU A 302 2.88 -5.86 -30.76
C GLU A 302 4.21 -6.30 -30.17
N PHE A 303 4.22 -6.69 -28.89
CA PHE A 303 5.41 -7.22 -28.21
C PHE A 303 5.02 -8.21 -27.12
N GLU A 304 5.99 -9.01 -26.69
CA GLU A 304 5.84 -9.96 -25.60
C GLU A 304 6.53 -9.45 -24.32
N PHE A 305 5.96 -9.75 -23.17
CA PHE A 305 6.61 -9.51 -21.88
C PHE A 305 6.29 -10.63 -20.88
N THR A 306 7.13 -10.79 -19.86
CA THR A 306 6.81 -11.59 -18.68
C THR A 306 6.56 -10.66 -17.51
N GLY A 307 5.46 -10.86 -16.80
CA GLY A 307 5.13 -10.07 -15.63
C GLY A 307 3.65 -10.04 -15.29
N ASN A 308 3.26 -9.14 -14.39
CA ASN A 308 1.86 -8.94 -13.99
C ASN A 308 1.32 -7.53 -14.32
N ARG A 309 2.17 -6.63 -14.82
CA ARG A 309 1.80 -5.25 -15.17
C ARG A 309 2.63 -4.75 -16.34
N VAL A 310 2.00 -3.91 -17.16
CA VAL A 310 2.61 -3.16 -18.26
C VAL A 310 2.05 -1.74 -18.31
N ASP A 311 2.96 -0.78 -18.36
CA ASP A 311 2.66 0.64 -18.53
C ASP A 311 3.20 1.15 -19.86
N LEU A 312 2.40 1.91 -20.59
CA LEU A 312 2.79 2.67 -21.77
C LEU A 312 3.49 3.98 -21.36
N ILE A 313 4.56 4.31 -22.07
CA ILE A 313 5.19 5.64 -22.10
C ILE A 313 4.98 6.25 -23.49
N GLY A 314 4.20 7.33 -23.55
CA GLY A 314 3.85 8.02 -24.79
C GLY A 314 4.08 9.53 -24.71
N ALA A 315 3.90 10.21 -25.84
CA ALA A 315 3.85 11.68 -25.92
C ALA A 315 2.44 12.14 -26.28
N ALA A 316 2.04 13.30 -25.76
CA ALA A 316 0.69 13.83 -25.94
C ALA A 316 0.43 14.21 -27.41
N CYS A 317 -0.70 13.77 -27.95
CA CYS A 317 -1.19 14.14 -29.29
C CYS A 317 -2.73 14.22 -29.39
N GLY A 318 -3.47 13.82 -28.35
CA GLY A 318 -4.94 13.94 -28.26
C GLY A 318 -5.75 12.74 -28.77
N GLU A 319 -5.12 11.82 -29.52
CA GLU A 319 -5.77 10.61 -30.05
C GLU A 319 -5.59 9.39 -29.13
N GLY A 320 -6.18 8.25 -29.52
CA GLY A 320 -6.20 7.03 -28.73
C GLY A 320 -5.54 5.81 -29.40
N ALA A 321 -5.46 4.74 -28.62
CA ALA A 321 -5.23 3.40 -29.13
C ALA A 321 -6.10 2.37 -28.40
N SER A 322 -6.65 1.42 -29.15
CA SER A 322 -7.25 0.21 -28.61
C SER A 322 -6.17 -0.75 -28.10
N VAL A 323 -6.42 -1.40 -26.97
CA VAL A 323 -5.46 -2.25 -26.25
C VAL A 323 -5.95 -3.69 -26.21
N PHE A 324 -5.06 -4.61 -26.57
CA PHE A 324 -5.29 -6.05 -26.51
C PHE A 324 -4.20 -6.72 -25.66
N ILE A 325 -4.61 -7.68 -24.83
CA ILE A 325 -3.74 -8.52 -24.01
C ILE A 325 -4.05 -9.98 -24.34
N ASP A 326 -3.01 -10.76 -24.67
CA ASP A 326 -3.13 -12.18 -25.04
C ASP A 326 -4.17 -12.44 -26.14
N GLY A 327 -4.25 -11.53 -27.12
CA GLY A 327 -5.16 -11.62 -28.26
C GLY A 327 -6.62 -11.23 -27.96
N LYS A 328 -6.93 -10.82 -26.72
CA LYS A 328 -8.27 -10.35 -26.32
C LYS A 328 -8.30 -8.84 -26.11
N PRO A 329 -9.44 -8.17 -26.35
CA PRO A 329 -9.64 -6.81 -25.85
C PRO A 329 -9.29 -6.74 -24.37
N ALA A 330 -8.58 -5.70 -23.95
CA ALA A 330 -8.06 -5.67 -22.57
C ALA A 330 -9.18 -5.69 -21.51
N ASP A 331 -10.37 -5.18 -21.82
CA ASP A 331 -11.56 -5.22 -20.94
C ASP A 331 -12.24 -6.60 -20.83
N GLU A 332 -11.78 -7.59 -21.60
CA GLU A 332 -12.18 -9.00 -21.46
C GLU A 332 -11.15 -9.82 -20.66
N VAL A 333 -10.05 -9.23 -20.21
CA VAL A 333 -8.99 -9.92 -19.47
C VAL A 333 -9.24 -9.90 -17.97
N ASP A 334 -9.18 -11.08 -17.34
CA ASP A 334 -9.36 -11.28 -15.90
C ASP A 334 -8.19 -10.74 -15.08
N ALA A 335 -8.26 -9.44 -14.78
CA ALA A 335 -7.36 -8.78 -13.87
C ALA A 335 -8.13 -7.71 -13.07
N TYR A 336 -8.05 -7.81 -11.75
CA TYR A 336 -8.89 -7.02 -10.86
C TYR A 336 -8.13 -6.56 -9.61
N TYR A 337 -8.43 -5.37 -9.12
CA TYR A 337 -8.11 -4.93 -7.76
C TYR A 337 -9.38 -4.73 -6.96
N MET A 338 -9.20 -4.72 -5.64
CA MET A 338 -10.24 -4.38 -4.68
C MET A 338 -9.85 -3.10 -3.96
N THR A 339 -10.82 -2.22 -3.76
CA THR A 339 -10.62 -1.08 -2.88
C THR A 339 -10.57 -1.52 -1.43
N TYR A 340 -9.96 -0.71 -0.58
CA TYR A 340 -10.06 -0.87 0.86
C TYR A 340 -11.49 -1.00 1.36
N ILE A 341 -11.69 -1.93 2.29
CA ILE A 341 -12.98 -2.24 2.91
C ILE A 341 -13.36 -1.10 3.84
N GLN A 342 -14.35 -0.33 3.42
CA GLN A 342 -14.91 0.79 4.16
C GLN A 342 -15.97 0.30 5.13
N TRP A 343 -16.01 0.86 6.33
CA TRP A 343 -17.10 0.65 7.29
C TRP A 343 -18.12 1.78 7.15
N ALA A 344 -19.41 1.51 7.35
CA ALA A 344 -20.39 2.59 7.39
C ALA A 344 -20.19 3.46 8.64
N ARG A 345 -20.45 4.77 8.51
CA ARG A 345 -20.32 5.72 9.64
C ARG A 345 -21.24 5.41 10.81
N THR A 346 -22.32 4.66 10.55
CA THR A 346 -23.29 4.20 11.53
C THR A 346 -22.87 2.92 12.25
N ASN A 347 -21.76 2.29 11.84
CA ASN A 347 -21.30 1.08 12.50
C ASN A 347 -20.94 1.34 13.96
N PHE A 348 -21.15 0.31 14.78
CA PHE A 348 -20.76 0.36 16.18
C PHE A 348 -19.25 0.63 16.32
N SER A 349 -18.90 1.57 17.20
CA SER A 349 -17.52 2.01 17.40
C SER A 349 -17.30 2.33 18.87
N GLU A 350 -16.19 1.86 19.42
CA GLU A 350 -15.75 2.18 20.77
C GLU A 350 -14.45 2.97 20.75
N ARG A 351 -14.21 3.79 21.78
CA ARG A 351 -13.05 4.70 21.88
C ARG A 351 -11.69 4.04 21.57
N ARG A 352 -11.50 2.76 21.91
CA ARG A 352 -10.23 2.03 21.72
C ARG A 352 -10.26 1.00 20.59
N SER A 353 -11.40 0.83 19.92
CA SER A 353 -11.63 -0.15 18.85
C SER A 353 -12.54 0.48 17.80
N PRO A 354 -11.98 1.29 16.89
CA PRO A 354 -12.76 1.91 15.82
C PRO A 354 -13.45 0.84 14.96
N ALA A 355 -14.57 1.19 14.33
CA ALA A 355 -15.33 0.27 13.47
C ALA A 355 -14.48 -0.41 12.37
N ARG A 356 -13.43 0.27 11.87
CA ARG A 356 -12.48 -0.31 10.91
C ARG A 356 -11.70 -1.53 11.42
N ASP A 357 -11.50 -1.62 12.73
CA ASP A 357 -10.81 -2.75 13.35
C ASP A 357 -11.76 -3.96 13.51
N GLN A 358 -13.03 -3.81 13.15
CA GLN A 358 -14.09 -4.82 13.29
C GLN A 358 -14.51 -5.44 11.94
N SER A 359 -13.93 -4.98 10.82
CA SER A 359 -14.21 -5.51 9.48
C SER A 359 -13.35 -6.74 9.21
N PRO A 360 -13.65 -7.55 8.17
CA PRO A 360 -12.59 -8.32 7.55
C PRO A 360 -11.53 -7.34 7.05
N HIS A 361 -10.26 -7.63 7.32
CA HIS A 361 -9.14 -6.83 6.84
C HIS A 361 -8.80 -7.16 5.39
N GLY A 362 -9.14 -8.37 4.95
CA GLY A 362 -8.90 -8.90 3.62
C GLY A 362 -10.09 -9.72 3.13
N VAL A 363 -10.31 -9.68 1.82
CA VAL A 363 -11.17 -10.65 1.10
C VAL A 363 -10.37 -11.18 -0.09
N ARG A 364 -10.74 -12.33 -0.63
CA ARG A 364 -10.14 -12.92 -1.84
C ARG A 364 -11.20 -12.99 -2.94
N LEU A 365 -10.73 -12.86 -4.17
CA LEU A 365 -11.53 -13.11 -5.36
C LEU A 365 -11.45 -14.61 -5.71
N GLY A 366 -12.58 -15.18 -6.08
CA GLY A 366 -12.67 -16.48 -6.74
C GLY A 366 -12.73 -16.31 -8.26
N ASP A 367 -13.66 -17.00 -8.89
CA ASP A 367 -13.81 -17.05 -10.35
C ASP A 367 -15.01 -16.23 -10.85
N ASN A 368 -15.09 -16.02 -12.17
CA ASN A 368 -16.21 -15.35 -12.85
C ASN A 368 -16.54 -13.96 -12.28
N ILE A 369 -15.48 -13.17 -12.03
CA ILE A 369 -15.59 -11.89 -11.35
C ILE A 369 -16.35 -10.87 -12.19
N VAL A 370 -17.40 -10.29 -11.59
CA VAL A 370 -18.13 -9.14 -12.11
C VAL A 370 -17.66 -7.90 -11.33
N PRO A 371 -17.00 -6.90 -11.97
CA PRO A 371 -16.65 -5.64 -11.31
C PRO A 371 -17.88 -4.95 -10.73
N GLN A 372 -17.94 -4.87 -9.41
CA GLN A 372 -19.08 -4.29 -8.69
C GLN A 372 -18.71 -3.88 -7.27
N THR A 373 -19.63 -3.20 -6.60
CA THR A 373 -19.51 -2.91 -5.18
C THR A 373 -20.16 -4.01 -4.37
N TRP A 374 -19.44 -4.56 -3.40
CA TRP A 374 -19.89 -5.59 -2.48
C TRP A 374 -20.16 -4.98 -1.12
N THR A 375 -21.20 -5.46 -0.45
CA THR A 375 -21.57 -5.04 0.90
C THR A 375 -21.85 -6.25 1.78
N ILE A 376 -21.14 -6.32 2.90
CA ILE A 376 -21.50 -7.18 4.03
C ILE A 376 -22.46 -6.40 4.92
N THR A 377 -23.58 -7.01 5.31
CA THR A 377 -24.48 -6.49 6.36
C THR A 377 -24.59 -7.50 7.50
N MET A 378 -24.22 -7.09 8.70
CA MET A 378 -24.32 -7.94 9.90
C MET A 378 -25.79 -8.16 10.25
N ARG A 379 -26.20 -9.41 10.38
CA ARG A 379 -27.59 -9.82 10.67
C ARG A 379 -27.88 -9.93 12.16
N ASP A 380 -26.84 -10.16 12.96
CA ASP A 380 -26.91 -10.29 14.41
C ASP A 380 -25.61 -9.84 15.09
N ASP A 381 -25.59 -9.91 16.42
CA ASP A 381 -24.44 -9.56 17.27
C ASP A 381 -23.50 -10.77 17.50
N GLN A 382 -23.81 -11.93 16.91
CA GLN A 382 -23.03 -13.17 17.04
C GLN A 382 -22.05 -13.34 15.87
N GLY A 383 -22.08 -12.42 14.89
CA GLY A 383 -21.18 -12.38 13.75
C GLY A 383 -21.77 -12.93 12.46
N SER A 384 -23.07 -13.24 12.42
CA SER A 384 -23.73 -13.68 11.19
C SER A 384 -23.95 -12.50 10.25
N PHE A 385 -23.79 -12.72 8.95
CA PHE A 385 -23.89 -11.67 7.94
C PHE A 385 -24.51 -12.15 6.63
N GLU A 386 -24.90 -11.21 5.80
CA GLU A 386 -25.25 -11.39 4.39
C GLU A 386 -24.27 -10.61 3.52
N LEU A 387 -23.93 -11.18 2.37
CA LEU A 387 -23.18 -10.51 1.32
C LEU A 387 -24.12 -10.16 0.16
N ALA A 388 -24.00 -8.96 -0.38
CA ALA A 388 -24.69 -8.56 -1.59
C ALA A 388 -23.78 -7.74 -2.52
N GLY A 389 -23.88 -8.01 -3.81
CA GLY A 389 -23.25 -7.24 -4.89
C GLY A 389 -24.21 -6.21 -5.48
N SER A 390 -23.70 -5.05 -5.88
CA SER A 390 -24.51 -3.97 -6.47
C SER A 390 -25.08 -4.29 -7.86
N VAL A 391 -24.54 -5.32 -8.52
CA VAL A 391 -25.00 -5.81 -9.84
C VAL A 391 -25.67 -7.17 -9.70
N THR A 392 -25.07 -8.08 -8.93
CA THR A 392 -25.55 -9.47 -8.82
C THR A 392 -26.59 -9.70 -7.73
N GLY A 393 -26.84 -8.72 -6.84
CA GLY A 393 -27.79 -8.86 -5.73
C GLY A 393 -27.23 -9.66 -4.56
N THR A 394 -28.12 -10.24 -3.73
CA THR A 394 -27.73 -11.11 -2.61
C THR A 394 -26.91 -12.30 -3.10
N ASP A 395 -25.79 -12.58 -2.44
CA ASP A 395 -24.81 -13.58 -2.85
C ASP A 395 -24.34 -14.43 -1.65
N GLY A 396 -25.30 -14.86 -0.83
CA GLY A 396 -25.07 -15.78 0.27
C GLY A 396 -24.97 -15.14 1.66
N THR A 397 -24.94 -16.02 2.67
CA THR A 397 -24.90 -15.67 4.08
C THR A 397 -23.81 -16.44 4.80
N GLY A 398 -23.12 -15.81 5.75
CA GLY A 398 -22.00 -16.42 6.45
C GLY A 398 -21.94 -16.03 7.92
N ASN A 399 -20.87 -16.48 8.60
CA ASN A 399 -20.54 -16.05 9.94
C ASN A 399 -19.04 -15.71 10.01
N ALA A 400 -18.69 -14.59 10.64
CA ALA A 400 -17.33 -14.08 10.73
C ALA A 400 -16.31 -15.04 11.38
N LYS A 401 -16.77 -16.12 12.03
CA LYS A 401 -15.94 -17.13 12.68
C LYS A 401 -15.75 -18.40 11.85
N GLN A 402 -16.31 -18.46 10.64
CA GLN A 402 -16.23 -19.61 9.74
C GLN A 402 -15.72 -19.18 8.36
N PRO A 403 -15.07 -20.08 7.60
CA PRO A 403 -14.81 -19.85 6.18
C PRO A 403 -16.11 -19.55 5.43
N PHE A 404 -16.06 -18.56 4.54
CA PHE A 404 -17.18 -18.18 3.70
C PHE A 404 -16.75 -18.10 2.24
N ALA A 405 -17.52 -18.73 1.36
CA ALA A 405 -17.53 -18.49 -0.08
C ALA A 405 -18.94 -18.04 -0.46
N SER A 406 -19.04 -17.01 -1.31
CA SER A 406 -20.32 -16.51 -1.80
C SER A 406 -21.01 -17.53 -2.71
N ASP A 407 -22.33 -17.42 -2.87
CA ASP A 407 -23.10 -18.38 -3.67
C ASP A 407 -22.62 -18.43 -5.13
N SER A 408 -22.22 -17.28 -5.68
CA SER A 408 -21.59 -17.17 -7.01
C SER A 408 -20.13 -17.63 -7.05
N GLY A 409 -19.48 -17.81 -5.91
CA GLY A 409 -18.05 -18.12 -5.79
C GLY A 409 -17.11 -16.93 -6.00
N GLN A 410 -17.62 -15.72 -6.25
CA GLN A 410 -16.79 -14.55 -6.54
C GLN A 410 -16.01 -14.04 -5.32
N ILE A 411 -16.57 -14.16 -4.11
CA ILE A 411 -15.99 -13.60 -2.89
C ILE A 411 -15.70 -14.71 -1.88
N ILE A 412 -14.48 -14.74 -1.39
CA ILE A 412 -14.02 -15.65 -0.34
C ILE A 412 -13.51 -14.83 0.85
N ILE A 413 -13.96 -15.19 2.06
CA ILE A 413 -13.56 -14.52 3.29
C ILE A 413 -13.12 -15.58 4.30
N GLU A 414 -11.86 -15.50 4.70
CA GLU A 414 -11.29 -16.37 5.73
C GLU A 414 -11.62 -15.82 7.13
N PRO A 415 -11.90 -16.68 8.12
CA PRO A 415 -12.17 -16.24 9.49
C PRO A 415 -10.98 -15.47 10.09
N ASP A 416 -9.75 -15.84 9.71
CA ASP A 416 -8.52 -15.18 10.16
C ASP A 416 -8.36 -13.74 9.64
N GLU A 417 -9.11 -13.34 8.60
CA GLU A 417 -9.10 -11.96 8.11
C GLU A 417 -10.03 -11.07 8.95
N TRP A 418 -10.95 -11.64 9.72
CA TRP A 418 -11.78 -10.89 10.64
C TRP A 418 -10.99 -10.46 11.86
N ARG A 419 -11.00 -9.15 12.10
CA ARG A 419 -10.46 -8.58 13.32
C ARG A 419 -11.63 -8.14 14.18
N ARG A 420 -11.60 -8.46 15.47
CA ARG A 420 -12.58 -8.02 16.47
C ARG A 420 -14.05 -8.20 16.07
N SER A 421 -14.37 -9.25 15.31
CA SER A 421 -15.74 -9.51 14.84
C SER A 421 -16.72 -9.77 15.98
N GLU A 422 -16.23 -10.15 17.16
CA GLU A 422 -17.03 -10.26 18.39
C GLU A 422 -17.67 -8.94 18.84
N ARG A 423 -17.28 -7.81 18.24
CA ARG A 423 -17.80 -6.47 18.55
C ARG A 423 -18.82 -5.95 17.55
N ASN A 424 -18.98 -6.63 16.41
CA ASN A 424 -19.96 -6.23 15.42
C ASN A 424 -21.37 -6.23 16.00
N ARG A 425 -22.20 -5.31 15.50
CA ARG A 425 -23.62 -5.21 15.85
C ARG A 425 -24.49 -5.47 14.64
N LYS A 426 -25.69 -5.98 14.89
CA LYS A 426 -26.74 -6.06 13.86
C LYS A 426 -26.88 -4.72 13.13
N GLY A 427 -26.79 -4.76 11.81
CA GLY A 427 -26.90 -3.59 10.94
C GLY A 427 -25.57 -2.91 10.60
N ASP A 428 -24.44 -3.31 11.20
CA ASP A 428 -23.11 -2.87 10.76
C ASP A 428 -22.89 -3.27 9.30
N LYS A 429 -22.26 -2.39 8.52
CA LYS A 429 -21.99 -2.57 7.09
C LYS A 429 -20.54 -2.38 6.73
N PHE A 430 -20.04 -3.23 5.84
CA PHE A 430 -18.70 -3.13 5.27
C PHE A 430 -18.76 -3.23 3.75
N THR A 431 -18.13 -2.28 3.05
CA THR A 431 -18.27 -2.11 1.61
C THR A 431 -16.92 -1.98 0.92
N TRP A 432 -16.76 -2.62 -0.23
CA TRP A 432 -15.61 -2.46 -1.11
C TRP A 432 -16.02 -2.61 -2.57
N THR A 433 -15.20 -2.13 -3.49
CA THR A 433 -15.44 -2.24 -4.93
C THR A 433 -14.36 -3.10 -5.57
N VAL A 434 -14.78 -4.04 -6.41
CA VAL A 434 -13.91 -4.76 -7.35
C VAL A 434 -13.86 -3.98 -8.66
N ARG A 435 -12.67 -3.70 -9.17
CA ARG A 435 -12.46 -2.96 -10.42
C ARG A 435 -11.54 -3.74 -11.32
N ARG A 436 -11.85 -3.74 -12.62
CA ARG A 436 -10.93 -4.23 -13.64
C ARG A 436 -9.70 -3.31 -13.70
N THR A 437 -8.53 -3.90 -13.92
CA THR A 437 -7.23 -3.21 -13.88
C THR A 437 -6.55 -3.19 -15.24
N THR A 438 -7.34 -3.30 -16.30
CA THR A 438 -6.95 -3.17 -17.68
C THR A 438 -7.68 -2.00 -18.32
N ALA A 439 -7.03 -1.34 -19.26
CA ALA A 439 -7.61 -0.28 -20.06
C ALA A 439 -7.82 -0.80 -21.48
N SER A 440 -9.07 -0.93 -21.94
CA SER A 440 -9.35 -1.34 -23.34
C SER A 440 -8.98 -0.28 -24.35
N ASN A 441 -8.90 0.98 -23.92
CA ASN A 441 -8.41 2.09 -24.71
C ASN A 441 -7.48 2.94 -23.86
N VAL A 442 -6.43 3.47 -24.47
CA VAL A 442 -5.52 4.45 -23.88
C VAL A 442 -5.57 5.73 -24.69
N ARG A 443 -5.62 6.88 -24.01
CA ARG A 443 -5.55 8.19 -24.67
C ARG A 443 -4.15 8.77 -24.51
N PHE A 444 -3.65 9.36 -25.58
CA PHE A 444 -2.36 10.05 -25.61
C PHE A 444 -2.57 11.51 -25.21
N GLU A 445 -3.05 11.70 -23.98
CA GLU A 445 -3.28 12.98 -23.34
C GLU A 445 -2.09 13.35 -22.43
N GLY A 446 -1.79 14.64 -22.31
CA GLY A 446 -0.70 15.15 -21.50
C GLY A 446 -0.29 16.56 -21.89
N GLU A 447 0.80 17.04 -21.31
CA GLU A 447 1.40 18.32 -21.68
C GLU A 447 2.26 18.15 -22.95
N GLU A 448 2.13 19.09 -23.89
CA GLU A 448 2.89 19.08 -25.14
C GLU A 448 4.41 19.06 -24.85
N GLY A 449 5.15 18.24 -25.61
CA GLY A 449 6.59 18.07 -25.42
C GLY A 449 6.98 17.30 -24.15
N LYS A 450 6.04 16.74 -23.40
CA LYS A 450 6.32 15.90 -22.22
C LYS A 450 5.83 14.46 -22.41
N LEU A 451 6.56 13.55 -21.77
CA LEU A 451 6.17 12.16 -21.65
C LEU A 451 5.05 11.99 -20.62
N PHE A 452 4.09 11.13 -20.93
CA PHE A 452 3.10 10.63 -19.97
C PHE A 452 3.28 9.12 -19.75
N ARG A 453 2.70 8.61 -18.65
CA ARG A 453 2.62 7.19 -18.36
C ARG A 453 1.15 6.79 -18.21
N ALA A 454 0.76 5.68 -18.83
CA ALA A 454 -0.56 5.09 -18.67
C ALA A 454 -0.46 3.58 -18.44
N THR A 455 -1.12 3.06 -17.41
CA THR A 455 -1.17 1.60 -17.17
C THR A 455 -2.14 0.95 -18.14
N LEU A 456 -1.63 0.05 -18.98
CA LEU A 456 -2.44 -0.71 -19.94
C LEU A 456 -3.10 -1.91 -19.25
N ALA A 457 -2.34 -2.59 -18.39
CA ALA A 457 -2.80 -3.70 -17.58
C ALA A 457 -1.99 -3.81 -16.29
N ALA A 458 -2.66 -4.15 -15.19
CA ALA A 458 -2.04 -4.50 -13.91
C ALA A 458 -2.76 -5.69 -13.27
N ASN A 459 -2.10 -6.36 -12.33
CA ASN A 459 -2.59 -7.57 -11.66
C ASN A 459 -2.96 -8.74 -12.59
N LEU A 460 -2.27 -8.87 -13.71
CA LEU A 460 -2.32 -10.07 -14.53
C LEU A 460 -1.72 -11.26 -13.75
N SER A 461 -1.97 -12.49 -14.20
CA SER A 461 -1.19 -13.64 -13.74
C SER A 461 0.29 -13.42 -14.04
N ASN A 462 1.22 -13.71 -13.12
CA ASN A 462 2.65 -13.44 -13.34
C ASN A 462 3.30 -14.46 -14.30
N LYS A 463 3.07 -14.30 -15.61
CA LYS A 463 3.51 -15.20 -16.68
C LYS A 463 3.89 -14.42 -17.95
N LYS A 464 4.16 -15.14 -19.04
CA LYS A 464 4.35 -14.56 -20.36
C LYS A 464 3.02 -14.06 -20.93
N HIS A 465 3.03 -12.86 -21.50
CA HIS A 465 1.90 -12.16 -22.10
C HIS A 465 2.29 -11.51 -23.43
N THR A 466 1.28 -11.25 -24.26
CA THR A 466 1.41 -10.44 -25.48
C THR A 466 0.56 -9.18 -25.35
N VAL A 467 1.13 -8.03 -25.71
CA VAL A 467 0.40 -6.75 -25.80
C VAL A 467 0.32 -6.36 -27.26
N LYS A 468 -0.87 -5.93 -27.70
CA LYS A 468 -1.05 -5.26 -28.98
C LYS A 468 -1.78 -3.93 -28.79
N LEU A 469 -1.23 -2.86 -29.37
CA LEU A 469 -1.86 -1.55 -29.47
C LEU A 469 -2.27 -1.31 -30.91
N ILE A 470 -3.48 -0.82 -31.14
CA ILE A 470 -3.98 -0.41 -32.46
C ILE A 470 -4.32 1.08 -32.38
N ALA A 471 -3.64 1.90 -33.17
CA ALA A 471 -3.83 3.34 -33.19
C ALA A 471 -5.23 3.71 -33.73
N ASP A 472 -5.91 4.62 -33.05
CA ASP A 472 -7.18 5.19 -33.52
C ASP A 472 -6.93 6.40 -34.46
N GLY A 473 -5.70 6.91 -34.48
CA GLY A 473 -5.25 8.07 -35.24
C GLY A 473 -3.75 8.32 -35.01
N PRO A 474 -3.24 9.54 -35.28
CA PRO A 474 -1.84 9.86 -35.04
C PRO A 474 -1.45 9.75 -33.56
N ILE A 475 -0.46 8.91 -33.23
CA ILE A 475 0.06 8.70 -31.87
C ILE A 475 1.57 8.49 -31.87
N THR A 476 2.23 8.79 -30.74
CA THR A 476 3.68 8.60 -30.57
C THR A 476 3.98 7.79 -29.30
N VAL A 477 4.62 6.62 -29.48
CA VAL A 477 4.98 5.68 -28.42
C VAL A 477 6.49 5.69 -28.23
N HIS A 478 6.95 5.85 -26.99
CA HIS A 478 8.38 5.85 -26.66
C HIS A 478 8.85 4.51 -26.08
N ALA A 479 8.07 3.93 -25.16
CA ALA A 479 8.48 2.72 -24.47
C ALA A 479 7.32 2.06 -23.72
N PHE A 480 7.60 0.89 -23.15
CA PHE A 480 6.76 0.17 -22.22
C PHE A 480 7.57 -0.19 -20.98
N ASP A 481 7.05 0.10 -19.79
CA ASP A 481 7.61 -0.42 -18.54
C ASP A 481 6.86 -1.70 -18.17
N VAL A 482 7.59 -2.79 -17.94
CA VAL A 482 7.03 -4.11 -17.58
C VAL A 482 7.51 -4.55 -16.22
N PHE A 483 6.62 -5.18 -15.45
CA PHE A 483 6.85 -5.49 -14.04
C PHE A 483 6.63 -6.99 -13.78
N GLU A 484 7.67 -7.68 -13.35
CA GLU A 484 7.70 -9.10 -13.01
C GLU A 484 7.95 -9.27 -11.50
N PRO A 485 6.88 -9.47 -10.70
CA PRO A 485 7.02 -9.86 -9.31
C PRO A 485 7.91 -11.11 -9.18
N PRO A 486 8.74 -11.21 -8.14
CA PRO A 486 9.71 -12.30 -8.00
C PRO A 486 9.07 -13.67 -7.70
N LEU A 487 7.84 -13.72 -7.17
CA LEU A 487 7.12 -14.98 -6.97
C LEU A 487 6.01 -15.15 -8.03
N LYS A 488 5.93 -16.36 -8.58
CA LYS A 488 4.94 -16.75 -9.60
C LYS A 488 3.73 -17.44 -8.98
#